data_AF-A0A7J2J8X3-F1
#
_entry.id   AF-A0A7J2J8X3-F1
#
_cell.length_a   1.000
_cell.length_b   1.000
_cell.length_c   1.000
_cell.angle_alpha   90.00
_cell.angle_beta   90.00
_cell.angle_gamma   90.00
#
_symmetry.space_group_name_H-M   'P 1'
#
loop_
_entity.id
_entity.type
_entity.pdbx_description
1 polymer ?
#
loop_
_entity_poly.entity_id
_entity_poly.type
_entity_poly.pdbx_seq_one_letter_code
_entity_poly.pdbx_strand_id
1 'polypeptide(L)'
;MMSGKRGLVDWSGLKRKKLLNRLFALIFTSIIVTWMVRFASSLIERGLVPATVHPFVFAIVMYSSGLVGYPLIVTGLLEEIRSPTLDFRLHRSKPWISTGIFLLGVFMLVNLVHAIWWSGDPDLFRHWVLDSLFMETSSFSLMFGILFMTRSTPRNSPSYRLMLIGAILFEIFCFGFIYLPAALGIPIGGDPYADFWGKTIFTLWFWWDFLSELVILVAGIWLLKRGKL
;
A
#
# COMPACT_ATOMS: atom_id res chain seq x y z
N MET A 1 -0.66 -57.00 5.47
CA MET A 1 -1.15 -56.14 4.35
C MET A 1 -1.45 -54.75 4.88
N MET A 2 -0.50 -53.81 4.77
CA MET A 2 -0.71 -52.41 5.14
C MET A 2 -1.25 -51.65 3.92
N SER A 3 -2.51 -51.22 4.02
CA SER A 3 -3.19 -50.38 3.02
C SER A 3 -2.69 -48.94 3.13
N GLY A 4 -1.73 -48.58 2.27
CA GLY A 4 -1.28 -47.21 2.10
C GLY A 4 -2.26 -46.42 1.23
N LYS A 5 -3.25 -45.76 1.85
CA LYS A 5 -4.00 -44.69 1.19
C LYS A 5 -3.09 -43.48 1.01
N ARG A 6 -2.36 -43.43 -0.12
CA ARG A 6 -1.76 -42.18 -0.60
C ARG A 6 -2.90 -41.24 -0.97
N GLY A 7 -3.12 -40.23 -0.13
CA GLY A 7 -4.01 -39.12 -0.46
C GLY A 7 -3.53 -38.48 -1.76
N LEU A 8 -4.36 -38.55 -2.80
CA LEU A 8 -4.20 -37.79 -4.03
C LEU A 8 -4.19 -36.30 -3.65
N VAL A 9 -3.00 -35.69 -3.69
CA VAL A 9 -2.85 -34.25 -3.57
C VAL A 9 -3.61 -33.62 -4.74
N ASP A 10 -4.61 -32.77 -4.45
CA ASP A 10 -5.30 -32.00 -5.47
C ASP A 10 -4.37 -30.93 -6.05
N TRP A 11 -3.68 -31.32 -7.13
CA TRP A 11 -2.75 -30.47 -7.86
C TRP A 11 -3.44 -29.29 -8.56
N SER A 12 -4.73 -29.41 -8.88
CA SER A 12 -5.48 -28.36 -9.58
C SER A 12 -5.75 -27.18 -8.66
N GLY A 13 -6.20 -27.45 -7.42
CA GLY A 13 -6.40 -26.46 -6.37
C GLY A 13 -5.09 -25.77 -5.97
N LEU A 14 -3.99 -26.53 -5.88
CA LEU A 14 -2.68 -25.96 -5.56
C LEU A 14 -2.15 -25.03 -6.66
N LYS A 15 -2.26 -25.42 -7.94
CA LYS A 15 -1.86 -24.58 -9.08
C LYS A 15 -2.68 -23.29 -9.13
N ARG A 16 -3.99 -23.37 -8.91
CA ARG A 16 -4.88 -22.20 -8.90
C ARG A 16 -4.53 -21.21 -7.78
N LYS A 17 -4.24 -21.71 -6.58
CA LYS A 17 -3.78 -20.87 -5.45
C LYS A 17 -2.48 -20.14 -5.80
N LYS A 18 -1.47 -20.87 -6.28
CA LYS A 18 -0.19 -20.27 -6.69
C LYS A 18 -0.35 -19.21 -7.78
N LEU A 19 -1.26 -19.45 -8.74
CA LEU A 19 -1.55 -18.47 -9.79
C LEU A 19 -2.18 -17.18 -9.22
N LEU A 20 -3.17 -17.31 -8.33
CA LEU A 20 -3.82 -16.15 -7.69
C LEU A 20 -2.79 -15.28 -6.94
N ASN A 21 -1.90 -15.90 -6.18
CA ASN A 21 -0.84 -15.21 -5.46
C ASN A 21 0.10 -14.45 -6.39
N ARG A 22 0.53 -15.08 -7.48
CA ARG A 22 1.40 -14.45 -8.48
C ARG A 22 0.71 -13.28 -9.17
N LEU A 23 -0.57 -13.43 -9.53
CA LEU A 23 -1.35 -12.36 -10.14
C LEU A 23 -1.51 -11.18 -9.18
N PHE A 24 -1.89 -11.44 -7.92
CA PHE A 24 -1.95 -10.42 -6.89
C PHE A 24 -0.62 -9.67 -6.78
N ALA A 25 0.49 -10.41 -6.65
CA ALA A 25 1.80 -9.81 -6.48
C ALA A 25 2.27 -9.02 -7.72
N LEU A 26 2.02 -9.52 -8.93
CA LEU A 26 2.32 -8.80 -10.18
C LEU A 26 1.52 -7.50 -10.30
N ILE A 27 0.22 -7.53 -9.98
CA ILE A 27 -0.65 -6.36 -10.02
C ILE A 27 -0.13 -5.29 -9.05
N PHE A 28 0.05 -5.64 -7.77
CA PHE A 28 0.51 -4.66 -6.78
C PHE A 28 1.95 -4.19 -7.00
N THR A 29 2.84 -5.05 -7.52
CA THR A 29 4.18 -4.62 -7.93
C THR A 29 4.09 -3.55 -9.01
N SER A 30 3.25 -3.78 -10.03
CA SER A 30 3.08 -2.83 -11.14
C SER A 30 2.48 -1.51 -10.67
N ILE A 31 1.45 -1.58 -9.81
CA ILE A 31 0.81 -0.40 -9.21
C ILE A 31 1.84 0.44 -8.44
N ILE A 32 2.54 -0.19 -7.50
CA ILE A 32 3.47 0.51 -6.59
C ILE A 32 4.66 1.09 -7.36
N VAL A 33 5.27 0.32 -8.26
CA VAL A 33 6.40 0.82 -9.06
C VAL A 33 5.97 1.95 -9.98
N THR A 34 4.76 1.88 -10.57
CA THR A 34 4.25 2.97 -11.40
C THR A 34 4.01 4.22 -10.57
N TRP A 35 3.44 4.08 -9.36
CA TRP A 35 3.27 5.20 -8.45
C TRP A 35 4.60 5.83 -8.04
N MET A 36 5.62 5.01 -7.73
CA MET A 36 6.95 5.50 -7.38
C MET A 36 7.51 6.44 -8.45
N VAL A 37 7.41 6.05 -9.71
CA VAL A 37 7.88 6.87 -10.84
C VAL A 37 6.96 8.07 -11.04
N ARG A 38 5.65 7.89 -10.96
CA ARG A 38 4.67 8.97 -11.16
C ARG A 38 4.81 10.07 -10.11
N PHE A 39 4.96 9.71 -8.84
CA PHE A 39 5.15 10.64 -7.75
C PHE A 39 6.44 11.46 -7.96
N ALA A 40 7.56 10.79 -8.29
CA ALA A 40 8.81 11.46 -8.66
C ALA A 40 8.64 12.42 -9.85
N SER A 41 7.95 12.01 -10.92
CA SER A 41 7.63 12.89 -12.05
C SER A 41 6.80 14.10 -11.63
N SER A 42 5.81 13.91 -10.74
CA SER A 42 4.95 15.01 -10.29
C SER A 42 5.72 16.09 -9.53
N LEU A 43 6.76 15.71 -8.78
CA LEU A 43 7.64 16.65 -8.08
C LEU A 43 8.50 17.47 -9.07
N ILE A 44 8.94 16.85 -10.16
CA ILE A 44 9.65 17.56 -11.25
C ILE A 44 8.71 18.51 -11.99
N GLU A 45 7.50 18.04 -12.34
CA GLU A 45 6.46 18.85 -13.00
C GLU A 45 6.06 20.08 -12.18
N ARG A 46 6.05 19.96 -10.84
CA ARG A 46 5.80 21.06 -9.90
C ARG A 46 7.00 21.98 -9.66
N GLY A 47 8.15 21.71 -10.29
CA GLY A 47 9.37 22.49 -10.14
C GLY A 47 10.09 22.31 -8.79
N LEU A 48 9.74 21.29 -8.01
CA LEU A 48 10.38 20.98 -6.73
C LEU A 48 11.72 20.24 -6.91
N VAL A 49 11.95 19.70 -8.11
CA VAL A 49 13.19 19.03 -8.52
C VAL A 49 13.60 19.58 -9.87
N PRO A 50 14.90 19.83 -10.14
CA PRO A 50 15.34 20.34 -11.44
C PRO A 50 14.89 19.45 -12.60
N ALA A 51 14.35 20.06 -13.66
CA ALA A 51 13.86 19.37 -14.85
C ALA A 51 14.94 18.55 -15.60
N THR A 52 16.22 18.79 -15.30
CA THR A 52 17.35 18.02 -15.84
C THR A 52 17.48 16.63 -15.22
N VAL A 53 16.82 16.36 -14.08
CA VAL A 53 16.88 15.06 -13.41
C VAL A 53 15.83 14.13 -13.99
N HIS A 54 16.26 12.94 -14.44
CA HIS A 54 15.33 11.94 -14.97
C HIS A 54 14.46 11.35 -13.84
N PRO A 55 13.12 11.25 -13.99
CA PRO A 55 12.23 10.82 -12.92
C PRO A 55 12.58 9.47 -12.30
N PHE A 56 13.02 8.50 -13.11
CA PHE A 56 13.44 7.19 -12.59
C PHE A 56 14.67 7.26 -11.69
N VAL A 57 15.65 8.10 -12.03
CA VAL A 57 16.86 8.26 -11.21
C VAL A 57 16.50 8.92 -9.88
N PHE A 58 15.66 9.95 -9.94
CA PHE A 58 15.16 10.60 -8.73
C PHE A 58 14.36 9.65 -7.84
N ALA A 59 13.43 8.87 -8.43
CA ALA A 59 12.69 7.85 -7.72
C ALA A 59 13.63 6.87 -7.01
N ILE A 60 14.64 6.32 -7.69
CA ILE A 60 15.60 5.38 -7.08
C ILE A 60 16.26 6.01 -5.85
N VAL A 61 16.77 7.23 -5.96
CA VAL A 61 17.45 7.91 -4.84
C VAL A 61 16.48 8.15 -3.69
N MET A 62 15.30 8.71 -3.97
CA MET A 62 14.28 9.02 -2.96
C MET A 62 13.79 7.78 -2.20
N TYR A 63 13.47 6.71 -2.93
CA TYR A 63 13.00 5.45 -2.33
C TYR A 63 14.10 4.61 -1.69
N SER A 64 15.37 4.80 -2.06
CA SER A 64 16.49 4.10 -1.43
C SER A 64 17.02 4.80 -0.16
N SER A 65 16.62 6.06 0.09
CA SER A 65 17.14 6.88 1.19
C SER A 65 16.10 7.10 2.29
N GLY A 66 15.02 7.83 1.97
CA GLY A 66 13.99 8.22 2.93
C GLY A 66 12.77 7.30 2.94
N LEU A 67 12.38 6.78 1.77
CA LEU A 67 11.14 6.00 1.60
C LEU A 67 11.39 4.49 1.47
N VAL A 68 12.34 3.95 2.27
CA VAL A 68 12.82 2.55 2.19
C VAL A 68 11.72 1.49 2.38
N GLY A 69 10.59 1.87 2.97
CA GLY A 69 9.42 1.00 3.09
C GLY A 69 8.90 0.50 1.74
N TYR A 70 8.93 1.33 0.69
CA TYR A 70 8.50 0.96 -0.65
C TYR A 70 9.35 -0.19 -1.25
N PRO A 71 10.69 -0.09 -1.31
CA PRO A 71 11.54 -1.19 -1.74
C PRO A 71 11.29 -2.51 -0.99
N LEU A 72 11.02 -2.46 0.31
CA LEU A 72 10.72 -3.66 1.09
C LEU A 72 9.37 -4.28 0.70
N ILE A 73 8.33 -3.45 0.49
CA ILE A 73 7.03 -3.92 -0.01
C ILE A 73 7.21 -4.57 -1.38
N VAL A 74 7.89 -3.90 -2.31
CA VAL A 74 8.15 -4.43 -3.66
C VAL A 74 8.94 -5.73 -3.59
N THR A 75 9.96 -5.81 -2.74
CA THR A 75 10.73 -7.05 -2.55
C THR A 75 9.85 -8.18 -2.02
N GLY A 76 8.96 -7.88 -1.08
CA GLY A 76 8.00 -8.86 -0.56
C GLY A 76 7.07 -9.37 -1.66
N LEU A 77 6.57 -8.48 -2.52
CA LEU A 77 5.73 -8.86 -3.67
C LEU A 77 6.52 -9.68 -4.70
N LEU A 78 7.74 -9.30 -5.04
CA LEU A 78 8.61 -10.06 -5.95
C LEU A 78 8.90 -11.47 -5.41
N GLU A 79 9.11 -11.61 -4.11
CA GLU A 79 9.26 -12.93 -3.48
C GLU A 79 7.97 -13.74 -3.55
N GLU A 80 6.80 -13.10 -3.44
CA GLU A 80 5.52 -13.79 -3.62
C GLU A 80 5.28 -14.27 -5.07
N ILE A 81 5.80 -13.56 -6.07
CA ILE A 81 5.80 -14.03 -7.47
C ILE A 81 6.64 -15.30 -7.60
N ARG A 82 7.85 -15.27 -7.04
CA ARG A 82 8.82 -16.37 -7.08
C ARG A 82 8.31 -17.59 -6.31
N SER A 83 7.97 -17.37 -5.04
CA SER A 83 7.65 -18.35 -4.02
C SER A 83 6.31 -18.01 -3.34
N PRO A 84 5.17 -18.39 -3.93
CA PRO A 84 3.86 -18.05 -3.37
C PRO A 84 3.62 -18.64 -1.98
N THR A 85 3.31 -17.78 -0.99
CA THR A 85 3.05 -18.17 0.40
C THR A 85 1.78 -17.55 1.02
N LEU A 86 1.15 -16.57 0.36
CA LEU A 86 -0.11 -15.98 0.82
C LEU A 86 -1.26 -16.99 0.85
N ASP A 87 -2.18 -16.81 1.80
CA ASP A 87 -3.43 -17.59 1.93
C ASP A 87 -4.64 -16.66 1.84
N PHE A 88 -5.20 -16.52 0.62
CA PHE A 88 -6.34 -15.66 0.32
C PHE A 88 -7.69 -16.16 0.85
N ARG A 89 -7.74 -17.27 1.61
CA ARG A 89 -8.99 -17.67 2.27
C ARG A 89 -9.38 -16.59 3.27
N LEU A 90 -10.68 -16.28 3.35
CA LEU A 90 -11.18 -15.29 4.29
C LEU A 90 -10.87 -15.70 5.75
N HIS A 91 -10.41 -14.72 6.53
CA HIS A 91 -10.28 -14.82 7.97
C HIS A 91 -11.67 -14.82 8.61
N ARG A 92 -11.83 -15.43 9.79
CA ARG A 92 -13.12 -15.46 10.51
C ARG A 92 -13.22 -14.45 11.65
N SER A 93 -12.08 -13.90 12.06
CA SER A 93 -12.00 -12.93 13.17
C SER A 93 -12.53 -11.58 12.73
N LYS A 94 -13.56 -11.09 13.45
CA LYS A 94 -14.24 -9.83 13.17
C LYS A 94 -13.30 -8.61 13.12
N PRO A 95 -12.35 -8.42 14.05
CA PRO A 95 -11.41 -7.31 13.98
C PRO A 95 -10.70 -7.20 12.64
N TRP A 96 -10.11 -8.30 12.15
CA TRP A 96 -9.36 -8.31 10.89
C TRP A 96 -10.25 -8.08 9.66
N ILE A 97 -11.48 -8.57 9.69
CA ILE A 97 -12.48 -8.28 8.64
C ILE A 97 -12.85 -6.79 8.66
N SER A 98 -13.16 -6.24 9.84
CA SER A 98 -13.50 -4.82 9.99
C SER A 98 -12.37 -3.90 9.57
N THR A 99 -11.13 -4.20 9.97
CA THR A 99 -9.93 -3.45 9.53
C THR A 99 -9.81 -3.46 8.01
N GLY A 100 -9.99 -4.63 7.38
CA GLY A 100 -9.89 -4.71 5.94
C GLY A 100 -11.03 -4.01 5.20
N ILE A 101 -12.27 -4.13 5.68
CA ILE A 101 -13.43 -3.39 5.14
C ILE A 101 -13.23 -1.88 5.26
N PHE A 102 -12.70 -1.40 6.38
CA PHE A 102 -12.39 0.01 6.57
C PHE A 102 -11.43 0.52 5.49
N LEU A 103 -10.31 -0.19 5.27
CA LEU A 103 -9.34 0.18 4.24
C LEU A 103 -9.94 0.10 2.82
N LEU A 104 -10.75 -0.93 2.53
CA LEU A 104 -11.49 -0.97 1.27
C LEU A 104 -12.44 0.23 1.12
N GLY A 105 -13.07 0.67 2.20
CA GLY A 105 -13.89 1.88 2.22
C GLY A 105 -13.08 3.13 1.85
N VAL A 106 -11.88 3.30 2.43
CA VAL A 106 -10.97 4.40 2.08
C VAL A 106 -10.60 4.34 0.60
N PHE A 107 -10.18 3.18 0.09
CA PHE A 107 -9.86 2.98 -1.33
C PHE A 107 -11.03 3.42 -2.23
N MET A 108 -12.25 2.96 -1.96
CA MET A 108 -13.42 3.30 -2.77
C MET A 108 -13.72 4.80 -2.72
N LEU A 109 -13.61 5.40 -1.54
CA LEU A 109 -13.94 6.80 -1.30
C LEU A 109 -12.96 7.75 -1.99
N VAL A 110 -11.65 7.50 -1.86
CA VAL A 110 -10.60 8.27 -2.54
C VAL A 110 -10.78 8.22 -4.06
N ASN A 111 -10.99 7.03 -4.61
CA ASN A 111 -11.15 6.85 -6.05
C ASN A 111 -12.45 7.47 -6.59
N LEU A 112 -13.54 7.42 -5.82
CA LEU A 112 -14.79 8.09 -6.18
C LEU A 112 -14.63 9.61 -6.19
N VAL A 113 -14.02 10.17 -5.15
CA VAL A 113 -13.85 11.62 -5.02
C VAL A 113 -12.91 12.17 -6.09
N HIS A 114 -11.79 11.50 -6.38
CA HIS A 114 -10.90 11.91 -7.47
C HIS A 114 -11.57 11.78 -8.85
N ALA A 115 -12.40 10.75 -9.07
CA ALA A 115 -13.17 10.64 -10.30
C ALA A 115 -14.18 11.79 -10.48
N ILE A 116 -14.81 12.23 -9.39
CA ILE A 116 -15.71 13.40 -9.41
C ILE A 116 -14.91 14.69 -9.60
N TRP A 117 -13.76 14.83 -8.93
CA TRP A 117 -12.91 16.02 -9.01
C TRP A 117 -12.44 16.30 -10.43
N TRP A 118 -11.98 15.28 -11.14
CA TRP A 118 -11.54 15.39 -12.52
C TRP A 118 -12.67 15.16 -13.54
N SER A 119 -13.93 15.21 -13.10
CA SER A 119 -15.05 15.06 -14.02
C SER A 119 -15.03 16.16 -15.09
N GLY A 120 -15.07 15.75 -16.36
CA GLY A 120 -14.97 16.66 -17.50
C GLY A 120 -13.54 16.92 -17.99
N ASP A 121 -12.51 16.42 -17.31
CA ASP A 121 -11.14 16.45 -17.81
C ASP A 121 -10.97 15.44 -18.97
N PRO A 122 -10.45 15.85 -20.15
CA PRO A 122 -10.20 14.92 -21.26
C PRO A 122 -9.21 13.79 -20.89
N ASP A 123 -8.33 14.02 -19.93
CA ASP A 123 -7.37 13.04 -19.40
C ASP A 123 -7.86 12.39 -18.09
N LEU A 124 -9.16 12.47 -17.77
CA LEU A 124 -9.77 11.90 -16.56
C LEU A 124 -9.29 10.47 -16.28
N PHE A 125 -9.30 9.59 -17.29
CA PHE A 125 -8.90 8.19 -17.09
C PHE A 125 -7.43 8.09 -16.65
N ARG A 126 -6.55 8.88 -17.27
CA ARG A 126 -5.13 8.91 -16.93
C ARG A 126 -4.92 9.42 -15.50
N HIS A 127 -5.56 10.53 -15.14
CA HIS A 127 -5.47 11.08 -13.79
C HIS A 127 -6.06 10.13 -12.76
N TRP A 128 -7.23 9.56 -13.03
CA TRP A 128 -7.85 8.60 -12.13
C TRP A 128 -6.97 7.37 -11.91
N VAL A 129 -6.36 6.80 -12.95
CA VAL A 129 -5.47 5.64 -12.79
C VAL A 129 -4.17 6.02 -12.09
N LEU A 130 -3.45 7.02 -12.59
CA LEU A 130 -2.08 7.32 -12.14
C LEU A 130 -2.04 8.13 -10.83
N ASP A 131 -3.02 9.01 -10.63
CA ASP A 131 -3.05 9.98 -9.53
C ASP A 131 -4.13 9.66 -8.48
N SER A 132 -4.93 8.60 -8.68
CA SER A 132 -5.85 8.09 -7.64
C SER A 132 -5.69 6.61 -7.37
N LEU A 133 -5.86 5.74 -8.37
CA LEU A 133 -5.85 4.29 -8.16
C LEU A 133 -4.47 3.79 -7.74
N PHE A 134 -3.42 4.32 -8.38
CA PHE A 134 -2.04 3.98 -8.06
C PHE A 134 -1.48 4.77 -6.88
N MET A 135 -2.12 5.87 -6.50
CA MET A 135 -1.74 6.66 -5.33
C MET A 135 -1.59 5.73 -4.12
N GLU A 136 -0.60 6.03 -3.29
CA GLU A 136 -0.26 5.25 -2.11
C GLU A 136 -1.46 4.94 -1.21
N THR A 137 -2.16 5.97 -0.73
CA THR A 137 -3.33 5.84 0.14
C THR A 137 -4.33 4.83 -0.43
N SER A 138 -4.60 4.90 -1.74
CA SER A 138 -5.48 3.97 -2.44
C SER A 138 -4.90 2.56 -2.54
N SER A 139 -3.68 2.45 -3.07
CA SER A 139 -3.06 1.17 -3.40
C SER A 139 -2.73 0.36 -2.15
N PHE A 140 -2.22 1.00 -1.10
CA PHE A 140 -1.96 0.36 0.19
C PHE A 140 -3.25 0.00 0.91
N SER A 141 -4.25 0.88 0.91
CA SER A 141 -5.58 0.55 1.46
C SER A 141 -6.21 -0.66 0.76
N LEU A 142 -6.11 -0.76 -0.56
CA LEU A 142 -6.60 -1.91 -1.30
C LEU A 142 -5.80 -3.18 -0.96
N MET A 143 -4.46 -3.09 -1.02
CA MET A 143 -3.57 -4.23 -0.80
C MET A 143 -3.72 -4.79 0.62
N PHE A 144 -3.55 -3.95 1.64
CA PHE A 144 -3.65 -4.35 3.04
C PHE A 144 -5.09 -4.59 3.46
N GLY A 145 -6.07 -3.92 2.84
CA GLY A 145 -7.48 -4.24 2.99
C GLY A 145 -7.76 -5.70 2.64
N ILE A 146 -7.30 -6.16 1.48
CA ILE A 146 -7.38 -7.57 1.08
C ILE A 146 -6.60 -8.45 2.07
N LEU A 147 -5.33 -8.15 2.32
CA LEU A 147 -4.46 -9.04 3.12
C LEU A 147 -4.92 -9.18 4.58
N PHE A 148 -5.45 -8.13 5.20
CA PHE A 148 -6.01 -8.19 6.55
C PHE A 148 -7.26 -9.06 6.62
N MET A 149 -8.12 -9.06 5.61
CA MET A 149 -9.28 -9.96 5.58
C MET A 149 -8.93 -11.43 5.30
N THR A 150 -7.70 -11.74 4.89
CA THR A 150 -7.30 -13.10 4.52
C THR A 150 -6.65 -13.87 5.66
N ARG A 151 -6.38 -15.17 5.48
CA ARG A 151 -5.66 -16.01 6.45
C ARG A 151 -4.14 -15.87 6.38
N SER A 152 -3.64 -15.02 5.49
CA SER A 152 -2.22 -14.69 5.42
C SER A 152 -1.73 -14.13 6.76
N THR A 153 -0.59 -14.64 7.24
CA THR A 153 0.08 -14.16 8.44
C THR A 153 1.59 -14.04 8.21
N PRO A 154 2.27 -13.08 8.84
CA PRO A 154 3.72 -12.90 8.70
C PRO A 154 4.52 -14.09 9.25
N ARG A 155 3.92 -14.93 10.10
CA ARG A 155 4.54 -16.14 10.63
C ARG A 155 4.68 -17.22 9.55
N ASN A 156 3.68 -17.34 8.69
CA ASN A 156 3.61 -18.41 7.69
C ASN A 156 4.05 -17.95 6.29
N SER A 157 4.11 -16.63 6.05
CA SER A 157 4.46 -16.02 4.78
C SER A 157 5.59 -15.00 4.97
N PRO A 158 6.85 -15.36 4.61
CA PRO A 158 7.99 -14.45 4.67
C PRO A 158 7.80 -13.23 3.76
N SER A 159 7.20 -13.41 2.59
CA SER A 159 6.85 -12.32 1.66
C SER A 159 5.91 -11.32 2.34
N TYR A 160 4.83 -11.79 2.97
CA TYR A 160 3.90 -10.92 3.67
C TYR A 160 4.53 -10.23 4.87
N ARG A 161 5.42 -10.92 5.59
CA ARG A 161 6.19 -10.30 6.67
C ARG A 161 7.03 -9.14 6.16
N LEU A 162 7.69 -9.30 5.01
CA LEU A 162 8.50 -8.25 4.40
C LEU A 162 7.65 -7.06 3.96
N MET A 163 6.49 -7.33 3.32
CA MET A 163 5.52 -6.30 2.96
C MET A 163 5.05 -5.50 4.18
N LEU A 164 4.72 -6.18 5.30
CA LEU A 164 4.27 -5.53 6.53
C LEU A 164 5.37 -4.68 7.18
N ILE A 165 6.62 -5.17 7.21
CA ILE A 165 7.75 -4.39 7.73
C ILE A 165 7.94 -3.14 6.86
N GLY A 166 7.89 -3.29 5.54
CA GLY A 166 7.99 -2.16 4.62
C GLY A 166 6.90 -1.13 4.84
N ALA A 167 5.64 -1.55 4.95
CA ALA A 167 4.53 -0.65 5.25
C ALA A 167 4.72 0.07 6.59
N ILE A 168 5.03 -0.65 7.67
CA ILE A 168 5.26 -0.02 8.98
C ILE A 168 6.38 1.02 8.95
N LEU A 169 7.50 0.72 8.28
CA LEU A 169 8.60 1.68 8.15
C LEU A 169 8.18 2.91 7.35
N PHE A 170 7.38 2.71 6.31
CA PHE A 170 6.81 3.80 5.55
C PHE A 170 5.82 4.65 6.36
N GLU A 171 4.89 4.04 7.09
CA GLU A 171 3.96 4.78 7.94
C GLU A 171 4.72 5.56 9.02
N ILE A 172 5.74 4.96 9.66
CA ILE A 172 6.60 5.66 10.63
C ILE A 172 7.26 6.88 9.98
N PHE A 173 7.65 6.78 8.71
CA PHE A 173 8.16 7.91 7.96
C PHE A 173 7.08 9.00 7.79
N CYS A 174 5.86 8.67 7.36
CA CYS A 174 4.78 9.66 7.23
C CYS A 174 4.47 10.36 8.54
N PHE A 175 4.25 9.60 9.61
CA PHE A 175 3.97 10.17 10.94
C PHE A 175 5.13 11.02 11.46
N GLY A 176 6.37 10.55 11.31
CA GLY A 176 7.56 11.18 11.88
C GLY A 176 8.11 12.36 11.09
N PHE A 177 8.02 12.32 9.75
CA PHE A 177 8.66 13.27 8.85
C PHE A 177 7.68 14.12 8.03
N ILE A 178 6.40 13.77 7.98
CA ILE A 178 5.36 14.58 7.31
C ILE A 178 4.43 15.19 8.36
N TYR A 179 3.66 14.36 9.07
CA TYR A 179 2.60 14.85 9.94
C TYR A 179 3.11 15.56 11.19
N LEU A 180 4.10 14.98 11.89
CA LEU A 180 4.64 15.59 13.10
C LEU A 180 5.32 16.95 12.82
N PRO A 181 6.21 17.08 11.80
CA PRO A 181 6.78 18.38 11.47
C PRO A 181 5.74 19.41 11.04
N ALA A 182 4.75 19.01 10.22
CA ALA A 182 3.66 19.90 9.81
C ALA A 182 2.85 20.42 11.01
N ALA A 183 2.53 19.54 11.97
CA ALA A 183 1.84 19.91 13.20
C ALA A 183 2.69 20.83 14.11
N LEU A 184 4.02 20.75 14.02
CA LEU A 184 4.94 21.65 14.73
C LEU A 184 5.18 22.98 13.99
N GLY A 185 4.53 23.21 12.84
CA GLY A 185 4.72 24.40 12.01
C GLY A 185 6.05 24.42 11.26
N ILE A 186 6.71 23.26 11.12
CA ILE A 186 7.91 23.13 10.31
C ILE A 186 7.45 22.84 8.87
N PRO A 187 7.87 23.64 7.87
CA PRO A 187 7.38 23.52 6.49
C PRO A 187 8.03 22.35 5.74
N ILE A 188 8.01 21.15 6.33
CA ILE A 188 8.45 19.92 5.69
C ILE A 188 7.27 19.37 4.86
N GLY A 189 7.43 19.29 3.54
CA GLY A 189 6.45 18.71 2.63
C GLY A 189 5.66 19.71 1.77
N GLY A 190 5.71 21.01 2.07
CA GLY A 190 5.01 22.05 1.30
C GLY A 190 3.49 21.88 1.31
N ASP A 191 2.81 22.45 0.32
CA ASP A 191 1.38 22.19 0.14
C ASP A 191 1.13 20.70 -0.13
N PRO A 192 0.12 20.07 0.50
CA PRO A 192 -0.98 20.72 1.23
C PRO A 192 -0.82 20.77 2.77
N TYR A 193 0.36 20.47 3.33
CA TYR A 193 0.61 20.42 4.77
C TYR A 193 1.23 21.71 5.35
N ALA A 194 1.52 22.70 4.49
CA ALA A 194 2.14 23.96 4.89
C ALA A 194 1.31 24.78 5.90
N ASP A 195 -0.02 24.77 5.77
CA ASP A 195 -0.95 25.38 6.73
C ASP A 195 -1.74 24.30 7.49
N PHE A 196 -1.01 23.58 8.35
CA PHE A 196 -1.54 22.40 9.02
C PHE A 196 -2.76 22.71 9.89
N TRP A 197 -2.62 23.67 10.83
CA TRP A 197 -3.66 24.02 11.80
C TRP A 197 -4.74 24.94 11.26
N GLY A 198 -4.46 25.74 10.21
CA GLY A 198 -5.44 26.66 9.62
C GLY A 198 -6.29 26.01 8.54
N LYS A 199 -5.74 25.03 7.80
CA LYS A 199 -6.39 24.46 6.62
C LYS A 199 -6.38 22.93 6.61
N THR A 200 -5.21 22.31 6.71
CA THR A 200 -5.04 20.87 6.41
C THR A 200 -5.92 19.97 7.27
N ILE A 201 -5.94 20.17 8.59
CA ILE A 201 -6.72 19.31 9.51
C ILE A 201 -8.25 19.40 9.30
N PHE A 202 -8.73 20.44 8.64
CA PHE A 202 -10.15 20.63 8.34
C PHE A 202 -10.55 20.03 7.00
N THR A 203 -9.59 19.51 6.24
CA THR A 203 -9.87 18.86 4.96
C THR A 203 -10.19 17.39 5.14
N LEU A 204 -11.17 16.91 4.37
CA LEU A 204 -11.59 15.52 4.41
C LEU A 204 -10.53 14.55 3.87
N TRP A 205 -9.77 14.98 2.86
CA TRP A 205 -8.70 14.17 2.25
C TRP A 205 -7.60 13.85 3.27
N PHE A 206 -7.25 14.79 4.16
CA PHE A 206 -6.26 14.58 5.22
C PHE A 206 -6.66 13.42 6.13
N TRP A 207 -7.93 13.36 6.54
CA TRP A 207 -8.40 12.31 7.45
C TRP A 207 -8.46 10.93 6.80
N TRP A 208 -8.74 10.84 5.50
CA TRP A 208 -8.69 9.56 4.79
C TRP A 208 -7.27 9.03 4.70
N ASP A 209 -6.33 9.91 4.39
CA ASP A 209 -4.91 9.61 4.36
C ASP A 209 -4.43 9.14 5.73
N PHE A 210 -4.51 10.04 6.72
CA PHE A 210 -4.08 9.82 8.10
C PHE A 210 -4.69 8.56 8.74
N LEU A 211 -6.01 8.34 8.61
CA LEU A 211 -6.65 7.20 9.25
C LEU A 211 -6.28 5.88 8.56
N SER A 212 -6.08 5.87 7.25
CA SER A 212 -5.65 4.66 6.53
C SER A 212 -4.24 4.26 6.93
N GLU A 213 -3.31 5.22 6.96
CA GLU A 213 -1.93 5.05 7.42
C GLU A 213 -1.89 4.58 8.88
N LEU A 214 -2.67 5.21 9.77
CA LEU A 214 -2.75 4.84 11.18
C LEU A 214 -3.26 3.40 11.34
N VAL A 215 -4.29 3.02 10.60
CA VAL A 215 -4.84 1.67 10.63
C VAL A 215 -3.82 0.66 10.13
N ILE A 216 -3.11 0.94 9.03
CA ILE A 216 -2.05 0.07 8.50
C ILE A 216 -0.92 -0.09 9.51
N LEU A 217 -0.47 1.01 10.14
CA LEU A 217 0.57 1.00 11.15
C LEU A 217 0.18 0.15 12.37
N VAL A 218 -0.97 0.44 12.97
CA VAL A 218 -1.44 -0.24 14.20
C VAL A 218 -1.73 -1.71 13.91
N ALA A 219 -2.46 -2.01 12.84
CA ALA A 219 -2.79 -3.37 12.46
C ALA A 219 -1.55 -4.16 12.04
N GLY A 220 -0.61 -3.53 11.35
CA GLY A 220 0.67 -4.12 10.96
C GLY A 220 1.53 -4.49 12.16
N ILE A 221 1.71 -3.57 13.12
CA ILE A 221 2.44 -3.82 14.36
C ILE A 221 1.77 -4.93 15.16
N TRP A 222 0.44 -4.88 15.30
CA TRP A 222 -0.30 -5.92 16.02
C TRP A 222 -0.11 -7.28 15.34
N LEU A 223 -0.23 -7.34 14.03
CA LEU A 223 -0.09 -8.57 13.26
C LEU A 223 1.31 -9.16 13.35
N LEU A 224 2.37 -8.34 13.34
CA LEU A 224 3.74 -8.81 13.55
C LEU A 224 3.99 -9.31 14.97
N LYS A 225 3.42 -8.66 16.00
CA LYS A 225 3.67 -9.02 17.40
C LYS A 225 2.87 -10.23 17.87
N ARG A 226 1.58 -10.31 17.52
CA ARG A 226 0.66 -11.31 18.08
C ARG A 226 0.11 -12.29 17.03
N GLY A 227 0.32 -12.04 15.75
CA GLY A 227 -0.34 -12.78 14.69
C GLY A 227 -1.86 -12.53 14.65
N LYS A 228 -2.56 -13.31 13.83
CA LYS A 228 -4.03 -13.37 13.88
C LYS A 228 -4.40 -14.49 14.85
N LEU A 229 -5.01 -14.12 15.99
CA LEU A 229 -5.65 -15.06 16.91
C LEU A 229 -6.95 -15.59 16.29
#